data_AF-A0A919Z2U1-F1
#
_entry.id   AF-A0A919Z2U1-F1
#
_cell.length_a   1.000
_cell.length_b   1.000
_cell.length_c   1.000
_cell.angle_alpha   90.00
_cell.angle_beta   90.00
_cell.angle_gamma   90.00
#
_symmetry.space_group_name_H-M   'P 1'
#
loop_
_entity.id
_entity.type
_entity.pdbx_description
1 polymer ?
#
loop_
_entity_poly.entity_id
_entity_poly.type
_entity_poly.pdbx_seq_one_letter_code
_entity_poly.pdbx_strand_id
1 'polypeptide(L)'
;MYYQPFQSSHIDRGLGMYSINIDSRLSSEQQWEDFLHELCHVLRHSGNQFLMPESFLEWQEQDANSFVPYAAIPFFMLKRMELPPHQNDLIDLLTATFKVTRKLAKKRVEQIQRRILQGILDEEWRKQVAVMDHG
;
A
#
# COMPACT_ATOMS: atom_id res chain seq x y z
N MET A 1 11.93 -2.39 -17.72
CA MET A 1 12.11 -1.59 -16.49
C MET A 1 13.41 -0.83 -16.64
N TYR A 2 13.40 0.46 -16.33
CA TYR A 2 14.56 1.35 -16.46
C TYR A 2 14.78 2.10 -15.15
N TYR A 3 16.04 2.44 -14.86
CA TYR A 3 16.43 3.31 -13.75
C TYR A 3 17.05 4.57 -14.34
N GLN A 4 16.42 5.72 -14.12
CA GLN A 4 16.84 7.01 -14.70
C GLN A 4 16.76 8.12 -13.64
N PRO A 5 17.56 9.20 -13.76
CA PRO A 5 17.67 10.22 -12.72
C PRO A 5 16.53 11.26 -12.76
N PHE A 6 15.28 10.82 -12.92
CA PHE A 6 14.07 11.63 -12.91
C PHE A 6 12.89 10.84 -12.32
N GLN A 7 11.81 11.55 -11.99
CA GLN A 7 10.65 11.01 -11.26
C GLN A 7 10.15 9.68 -11.88
N SER A 8 9.88 8.72 -11.00
CA SER A 8 9.29 7.43 -11.35
C SER A 8 7.98 7.64 -12.10
N SER A 9 7.77 6.82 -13.13
CA SER A 9 6.59 6.90 -13.99
C SER A 9 6.41 5.62 -14.78
N HIS A 10 5.17 5.33 -15.16
CA HIS A 10 4.83 4.31 -16.15
C HIS A 10 4.46 4.97 -17.48
N ILE A 11 4.72 4.25 -18.56
CA ILE A 11 4.45 4.67 -19.94
C ILE A 11 3.74 3.52 -20.65
N ASP A 12 2.53 3.77 -21.14
CA ASP A 12 1.83 2.88 -22.08
C ASP A 12 2.48 3.02 -23.47
N ARG A 13 2.96 1.90 -24.03
CA ARG A 13 3.60 1.83 -25.35
C ARG A 13 2.64 1.38 -26.45
N GLY A 14 1.37 1.14 -26.11
CA GLY A 14 0.38 0.50 -26.98
C GLY A 14 0.55 -1.02 -27.05
N LEU A 15 -0.43 -1.70 -27.66
CA LEU A 15 -0.45 -3.16 -27.85
C LEU A 15 -0.30 -3.98 -26.54
N GLY A 16 -0.73 -3.40 -25.40
CA GLY A 16 -0.61 -4.03 -24.08
C GLY A 16 0.80 -4.02 -23.50
N MET A 17 1.74 -3.28 -24.10
CA MET A 17 3.10 -3.14 -23.59
C MET A 17 3.25 -1.91 -22.71
N TYR A 18 3.83 -2.08 -21.53
CA TYR A 18 4.12 -1.00 -20.59
C TYR A 18 5.61 -0.91 -20.28
N SER A 19 6.08 0.31 -20.03
CA SER A 19 7.42 0.57 -19.51
C SER A 19 7.31 1.27 -18.18
N ILE A 20 8.00 0.75 -17.15
CA ILE A 20 8.15 1.42 -15.86
C ILE A 20 9.57 2.01 -15.79
N ASN A 21 9.63 3.29 -15.45
CA ASN A 21 10.83 4.01 -15.09
C ASN A 21 10.84 4.26 -13.58
N ILE A 22 11.98 4.00 -12.93
CA ILE A 22 12.19 4.24 -11.50
C ILE A 22 13.30 5.29 -11.33
N ASP A 23 13.09 6.23 -10.40
CA ASP A 23 14.09 7.24 -10.07
C ASP A 23 15.35 6.61 -9.45
N SER A 24 16.46 6.66 -10.19
CA SER A 24 17.72 6.03 -9.79
C SER A 24 18.42 6.73 -8.61
N ARG A 25 17.95 7.91 -8.21
CA ARG A 25 18.54 8.72 -7.12
C ARG A 25 18.00 8.34 -5.74
N LEU A 26 16.91 7.57 -5.69
CA LEU A 26 16.25 7.14 -4.46
C LEU A 26 16.97 5.95 -3.80
N SER A 27 16.72 5.72 -2.51
CA SER A 27 17.19 4.50 -1.83
C SER A 27 16.52 3.26 -2.42
N SER A 28 17.13 2.08 -2.23
CA SER A 28 16.55 0.83 -2.74
C SER A 28 15.13 0.56 -2.20
N GLU A 29 14.87 0.93 -0.95
CA GLU A 29 13.54 0.83 -0.35
C GLU A 29 12.54 1.76 -1.02
N GLN A 30 12.94 3.02 -1.29
CA GLN A 30 12.09 3.98 -1.99
C GLN A 30 11.83 3.56 -3.45
N GLN A 31 12.85 3.04 -4.14
CA GLN A 31 12.70 2.50 -5.50
C GLN A 31 11.73 1.31 -5.54
N TRP A 32 11.75 0.46 -4.50
CA TRP A 32 10.80 -0.63 -4.37
C TRP A 32 9.37 -0.14 -4.17
N GLU A 33 9.18 0.89 -3.34
CA GLU A 33 7.87 1.52 -3.12
C GLU A 33 7.33 2.17 -4.41
N ASP A 34 8.17 2.93 -5.10
CA ASP A 34 7.83 3.54 -6.40
C ASP A 34 7.48 2.48 -7.44
N PHE A 35 8.24 1.38 -7.50
CA PHE A 35 7.93 0.29 -8.41
C PHE A 35 6.54 -0.31 -8.15
N LEU A 36 6.16 -0.51 -6.89
CA LEU A 36 4.83 -1.01 -6.55
C LEU A 36 3.72 -0.02 -6.89
N HIS A 37 3.99 1.29 -6.77
CA HIS A 37 3.07 2.35 -7.19
C HIS A 37 2.83 2.30 -8.70
N GLU A 38 3.91 2.28 -9.50
CA GLU A 38 3.82 2.17 -10.96
C GLU A 38 3.20 0.85 -11.42
N LEU A 39 3.49 -0.24 -10.71
CA LEU A 39 2.85 -1.54 -10.96
C LEU A 39 1.33 -1.46 -10.74
N CYS A 40 0.85 -0.71 -9.73
CA CYS A 40 -0.57 -0.51 -9.52
C CYS A 40 -1.23 0.15 -10.73
N HIS A 41 -0.59 1.19 -11.27
CA HIS A 41 -1.08 1.86 -12.46
C HIS A 41 -1.19 0.91 -13.66
N VAL A 42 -0.15 0.13 -13.91
CA VAL A 42 -0.14 -0.86 -15.01
C VAL A 42 -1.22 -1.92 -14.83
N LEU A 43 -1.47 -2.38 -13.61
CA LEU A 43 -2.42 -3.48 -13.35
C LEU A 43 -3.88 -3.02 -13.28
N ARG A 44 -4.15 -1.81 -12.78
CA ARG A 44 -5.50 -1.41 -12.34
C ARG A 44 -6.05 -0.23 -13.12
N HIS A 45 -5.20 0.58 -13.75
CA HIS A 45 -5.63 1.78 -14.42
C HIS A 45 -5.43 1.68 -15.92
N SER A 46 -6.30 2.36 -16.65
CA SER A 46 -6.23 2.49 -18.10
C SER A 46 -6.65 3.90 -18.50
N GLY A 47 -6.22 4.34 -19.69
CA GLY A 47 -6.56 5.63 -20.24
C GLY A 47 -5.34 6.53 -20.43
N ASN A 48 -5.50 7.48 -21.36
CA ASN A 48 -4.47 8.46 -21.65
C ASN A 48 -4.49 9.56 -20.59
N GLN A 49 -3.45 9.62 -19.76
CA GLN A 49 -3.31 10.61 -18.68
C GLN A 49 -3.44 12.07 -19.18
N PHE A 50 -3.07 12.37 -20.44
CA PHE A 50 -3.17 13.71 -21.02
C PHE A 50 -4.60 14.15 -21.36
N LEU A 51 -5.54 13.21 -21.45
CA LEU A 51 -6.95 13.48 -21.78
C LEU A 51 -7.87 13.29 -20.57
N MET A 52 -7.31 12.97 -19.43
CA MET A 52 -8.01 12.56 -18.24
C MET A 52 -8.42 13.76 -17.38
N PRO A 53 -9.68 13.83 -16.89
CA PRO A 53 -10.06 14.86 -15.92
C PRO A 53 -9.20 14.76 -14.65
N GLU A 54 -8.90 15.92 -14.05
CA GLU A 54 -8.05 16.02 -12.85
C GLU A 54 -8.54 15.12 -11.70
N SER A 55 -9.85 15.10 -11.43
CA SER A 55 -10.44 14.26 -10.38
C SER A 55 -10.21 12.76 -10.60
N PHE A 56 -10.09 12.32 -11.85
CA PHE A 56 -9.83 10.91 -12.16
C PHE A 56 -8.35 10.56 -12.00
N LEU A 57 -7.43 11.50 -12.27
CA LEU A 57 -6.02 11.37 -11.93
C LEU A 57 -5.81 11.30 -10.42
N GLU A 58 -6.45 12.18 -9.65
CA GLU A 58 -6.39 12.16 -8.18
C GLU A 58 -6.88 10.83 -7.60
N TRP A 59 -7.98 10.30 -8.14
CA TRP A 59 -8.50 9.01 -7.73
C TRP A 59 -7.50 7.87 -8.01
N GLN A 60 -6.86 7.86 -9.18
CA GLN A 60 -5.83 6.86 -9.51
C GLN A 60 -4.63 6.95 -8.56
N GLU A 61 -4.15 8.15 -8.27
CA GLU A 61 -3.06 8.34 -7.31
C GLU A 61 -3.45 7.87 -5.91
N GLN A 62 -4.69 8.13 -5.48
CA GLN A 62 -5.20 7.67 -4.18
C GLN A 62 -5.31 6.14 -4.10
N ASP A 63 -5.78 5.47 -5.17
CA ASP A 63 -5.84 4.01 -5.22
C ASP A 63 -4.43 3.40 -5.18
N ALA A 64 -3.50 3.92 -5.99
CA ALA A 64 -2.10 3.47 -6.00
C ALA A 64 -1.44 3.65 -4.62
N ASN A 65 -1.58 4.82 -3.99
CA ASN A 65 -1.09 5.09 -2.64
C ASN A 65 -1.70 4.18 -1.55
N SER A 66 -2.92 3.70 -1.80
CA SER A 66 -3.61 2.75 -0.93
C SER A 66 -3.16 1.31 -1.18
N PHE A 67 -2.80 0.96 -2.42
CA PHE A 67 -2.31 -0.34 -2.83
C PHE A 67 -0.90 -0.66 -2.29
N VAL A 68 0.05 0.29 -2.39
CA VAL A 68 1.47 0.03 -2.07
C VAL A 68 1.67 -0.67 -0.71
N PRO A 69 1.08 -0.24 0.41
CA PRO A 69 1.28 -0.92 1.70
C PRO A 69 0.79 -2.38 1.72
N TYR A 70 -0.27 -2.72 1.00
CA TYR A 70 -0.77 -4.11 0.93
C TYR A 70 0.15 -5.00 0.10
N ALA A 71 0.66 -4.47 -1.01
CA ALA A 71 1.58 -5.18 -1.88
C ALA A 71 2.96 -5.35 -1.22
N ALA A 72 3.46 -4.30 -0.57
CA ALA A 72 4.77 -4.27 0.07
C ALA A 72 4.83 -5.14 1.34
N ILE A 73 3.76 -5.17 2.14
CA ILE A 73 3.70 -5.95 3.39
C ILE A 73 2.36 -6.72 3.45
N PRO A 74 2.29 -7.89 2.79
CA PRO A 74 1.06 -8.67 2.72
C PRO A 74 0.68 -9.26 4.09
N PHE A 75 -0.60 -9.12 4.47
CA PHE A 75 -1.07 -9.55 5.79
C PHE A 75 -0.94 -11.06 6.03
N PHE A 76 -1.08 -11.89 4.98
CA PHE A 76 -0.94 -13.34 5.12
C PHE A 76 0.49 -13.78 5.47
N MET A 77 1.51 -12.98 5.11
CA MET A 77 2.89 -13.23 5.53
C MET A 77 3.07 -12.90 7.00
N LEU A 78 2.52 -11.76 7.45
CA LEU A 78 2.55 -11.34 8.85
C LEU A 78 1.94 -12.38 9.79
N LYS A 79 0.85 -13.04 9.37
CA LYS A 79 0.21 -14.11 10.16
C LYS A 79 1.11 -15.30 10.47
N ARG A 80 2.20 -15.47 9.72
CA ARG A 80 3.15 -16.60 9.85
C ARG A 80 4.44 -16.20 10.55
N MET A 81 4.57 -14.93 10.95
CA MET A 81 5.76 -14.39 11.60
C MET A 81 5.54 -14.32 13.11
N GLU A 82 6.61 -14.49 13.87
CA GLU A 82 6.64 -14.09 15.27
C GLU A 82 6.79 -12.57 15.33
N LEU A 83 5.75 -11.89 15.82
CA LEU A 83 5.70 -10.43 15.85
C LEU A 83 6.01 -9.93 17.26
N PRO A 84 6.96 -8.99 17.43
CA PRO A 84 7.27 -8.42 18.73
C PRO A 84 6.10 -7.57 19.24
N PRO A 85 5.89 -7.50 20.57
CA PRO A 85 4.76 -6.76 21.15
C PRO A 85 4.96 -5.25 21.09
N HIS A 86 6.21 -4.77 21.06
CA HIS A 86 6.51 -3.34 21.01
C HIS A 86 6.44 -2.81 19.58
N GLN A 87 5.75 -1.68 19.40
CA GLN A 87 5.48 -1.13 18.08
C GLN A 87 6.74 -0.73 17.32
N ASN A 88 7.76 -0.18 17.98
CA ASN A 88 9.00 0.20 17.31
C ASN A 88 9.76 -1.03 16.82
N ASP A 89 9.89 -2.07 17.66
CA ASP A 89 10.53 -3.33 17.27
C ASP A 89 9.78 -4.00 16.11
N LEU A 90 8.45 -3.93 16.11
CA LEU A 90 7.63 -4.43 15.01
C LEU A 90 7.92 -3.64 13.72
N ILE A 91 7.92 -2.31 13.79
CA ILE A 91 8.22 -1.46 12.63
C ILE A 91 9.61 -1.78 12.08
N ASP A 92 10.61 -1.90 12.95
CA ASP A 92 12.00 -2.14 12.54
C ASP A 92 12.18 -3.55 11.96
N LEU A 93 11.51 -4.56 12.54
CA LEU A 93 11.41 -5.91 11.96
C LEU A 93 10.81 -5.86 10.55
N LEU A 94 9.67 -5.19 10.36
CA LEU A 94 8.99 -5.12 9.06
C LEU A 94 9.83 -4.36 8.02
N THR A 95 10.47 -3.27 8.40
CA THR A 95 11.44 -2.55 7.55
C THR A 95 12.54 -3.49 7.08
N ALA A 96 13.15 -4.25 8.00
CA ALA A 96 14.25 -5.15 7.67
C ALA A 96 13.81 -6.36 6.83
N THR A 97 12.64 -6.94 7.11
CA THR A 97 12.10 -8.13 6.43
C THR A 97 11.61 -7.82 5.02
N PHE A 98 10.85 -6.73 4.85
CA PHE A 98 10.20 -6.40 3.58
C PHE A 98 11.00 -5.41 2.72
N LYS A 99 12.14 -4.90 3.22
CA LYS A 99 13.01 -3.95 2.52
C LYS A 99 12.25 -2.71 2.04
N VAL A 100 11.46 -2.14 2.96
CA VAL A 100 10.65 -0.94 2.74
C VAL A 100 11.12 0.17 3.67
N THR A 101 10.71 1.40 3.41
CA THR A 101 11.00 2.51 4.30
C THR A 101 10.33 2.31 5.66
N ARG A 102 10.95 2.84 6.71
CA ARG A 102 10.36 2.87 8.06
C ARG A 102 8.98 3.56 8.07
N LYS A 103 8.81 4.57 7.22
CA LYS A 103 7.54 5.30 7.04
C LYS A 103 6.44 4.36 6.53
N LEU A 104 6.71 3.56 5.50
CA LEU A 104 5.74 2.62 4.96
C LEU A 104 5.41 1.50 5.96
N ALA A 105 6.42 0.94 6.62
CA ALA A 105 6.22 -0.08 7.66
C ALA A 105 5.32 0.45 8.78
N LYS A 106 5.58 1.67 9.28
CA LYS A 106 4.71 2.34 10.26
C LYS A 106 3.28 2.52 9.76
N LYS A 107 3.10 3.06 8.55
CA LYS A 107 1.77 3.22 7.91
C LYS A 107 1.02 1.89 7.88
N ARG A 108 1.72 0.80 7.57
CA ARG A 108 1.13 -0.54 7.52
C ARG A 108 0.69 -1.05 8.88
N VAL A 109 1.53 -0.93 9.91
CA VAL A 109 1.20 -1.34 11.28
C VAL A 109 -0.06 -0.62 11.75
N GLU A 110 -0.14 0.69 11.55
CA GLU A 110 -1.30 1.48 11.93
C GLU A 110 -2.57 1.07 11.17
N GLN A 111 -2.46 0.75 9.87
CA GLN A 111 -3.60 0.25 9.09
C GLN A 111 -4.14 -1.07 9.67
N ILE A 112 -3.26 -1.99 10.06
CA ILE A 112 -3.64 -3.27 10.63
C ILE A 112 -4.28 -3.07 12.01
N GLN A 113 -3.67 -2.26 12.87
CA GLN A 113 -4.21 -1.94 14.19
C GLN A 113 -5.60 -1.30 14.10
N ARG A 114 -5.81 -0.33 13.20
CA ARG A 114 -7.14 0.28 12.98
C ARG A 114 -8.18 -0.75 12.57
N ARG A 115 -7.83 -1.69 11.69
CA ARG A 115 -8.74 -2.76 11.24
C ARG A 115 -9.09 -3.74 12.36
N ILE A 116 -8.12 -4.12 13.19
CA ILE A 116 -8.35 -4.99 14.35
C ILE A 116 -9.26 -4.29 15.35
N LEU A 117 -8.97 -3.03 15.69
CA LEU A 117 -9.79 -2.24 16.61
C LEU A 117 -11.23 -2.09 16.10
N GLN A 118 -11.42 -1.77 14.81
CA GLN A 118 -12.75 -1.69 14.22
C GLN A 118 -13.51 -3.00 14.36
N GLY A 119 -12.85 -4.15 14.07
CA GLY A 119 -13.49 -5.46 14.21
C GLY A 119 -13.92 -5.78 15.64
N ILE A 120 -13.13 -5.38 16.63
CA ILE A 120 -13.49 -5.53 18.05
C ILE A 120 -14.71 -4.65 18.38
N LEU A 121 -14.69 -3.37 17.97
CA LEU A 121 -15.80 -2.44 18.22
C LEU A 121 -17.10 -2.91 17.56
N ASP A 122 -17.02 -3.43 16.33
CA ASP A 122 -18.17 -3.97 15.61
C ASP A 122 -18.77 -5.20 16.33
N GLU A 123 -17.92 -6.05 16.90
CA GLU A 123 -18.36 -7.20 17.69
C GLU A 123 -19.10 -6.76 18.97
N GLU A 124 -18.56 -5.79 19.69
CA GLU A 124 -19.21 -5.32 20.94
C GLU A 124 -20.49 -4.53 20.68
N TRP A 125 -20.53 -3.73 19.61
CA TRP A 125 -21.77 -3.09 19.17
C TRP A 125 -22.86 -4.12 18.88
N ARG A 126 -22.52 -5.20 18.17
CA ARG A 126 -23.46 -6.29 17.88
C ARG A 126 -24.00 -6.96 19.14
N LYS A 127 -23.17 -7.19 20.15
CA LYS A 127 -23.61 -7.76 21.43
C LYS A 127 -24.57 -6.83 22.18
N GLN A 128 -24.29 -5.52 22.19
CA GLN A 128 -25.15 -4.54 22.86
C GLN A 128 -26.52 -4.42 22.20
N VAL A 129 -26.57 -4.34 20.86
CA VAL A 129 -27.85 -4.29 20.12
C VAL A 129 -28.70 -5.54 20.36
N ALA A 130 -28.08 -6.72 20.36
CA ALA A 130 -28.80 -7.98 20.62
C ALA A 130 -29.43 -8.05 22.03
N VAL A 131 -28.83 -7.39 23.03
CA VAL A 131 -29.40 -7.29 24.39
C VAL A 131 -30.56 -6.31 24.43
N MET A 132 -30.53 -5.25 23.62
CA MET A 132 -31.59 -4.23 23.56
C MET A 132 -32.86 -4.71 22.83
N ASP A 133 -32.75 -5.60 21.84
CA ASP A 133 -33.89 -6.15 21.09
C ASP A 133 -34.68 -7.24 21.84
N HIS A 134 -34.22 -7.65 23.03
CA HIS A 134 -34.81 -8.70 23.85
C HIS A 134 -35.36 -8.22 25.21
N GLY A 135 -35.48 -6.91 25.41
CA GLY A 135 -36.09 -6.28 26.59
C GLY A 135 -37.24 -5.35 26.22
#